data_AF-A0AAD5SR00-F1
#
_entry.id   AF-A0AAD5SR00-F1
#
_cell.length_a   1.000
_cell.length_b   1.000
_cell.length_c   1.000
_cell.angle_alpha   90.00
_cell.angle_beta   90.00
_cell.angle_gamma   90.00
#
_symmetry.space_group_name_H-M   'P 1'
#
loop_
_entity.id
_entity.type
_entity.pdbx_description
1 polymer ?
#
loop_
_entity_poly.entity_id
_entity_poly.type
_entity_poly.pdbx_seq_one_letter_code
_entity_poly.pdbx_strand_id
1 'polypeptide(L)'
;MICNLCGHDTKVIPEYFCKLDLPEQRMDLASRTELLYGAVEFRVTKEYSVRPPLPPTYVFAIDASWNSIQFGVLRNAVEVIRGLLYERETGGLPKGSRVGIFTFDNNIQFYNLQTALQQPEMLVVSNMNDISASLSKGFLVDLWESRKVIENLLNGLPSQF
;
A
#
# COMPACT_ATOMS: atom_id res chain seq x y z
N MET A 1 18.24 20.27 -29.82
CA MET A 1 18.82 20.29 -28.46
C MET A 1 19.76 19.13 -28.39
N ILE A 2 21.02 19.38 -28.02
CA ILE A 2 22.07 18.36 -28.02
C ILE A 2 22.01 17.61 -26.68
N CYS A 3 21.93 16.28 -26.73
CA CYS A 3 21.97 15.44 -25.54
C CYS A 3 23.38 15.47 -24.92
N ASN A 4 23.48 15.81 -23.63
CA ASN A 4 24.73 15.82 -22.89
C ASN A 4 25.32 14.42 -22.62
N LEU A 5 24.54 13.35 -22.80
CA LEU A 5 25.00 11.97 -22.60
C LEU A 5 25.62 11.37 -23.86
N CYS A 6 25.03 11.62 -25.05
CA CYS A 6 25.43 10.97 -26.29
C CYS A 6 25.77 11.92 -27.46
N GLY A 7 25.55 13.23 -27.32
CA GLY A 7 25.84 14.22 -28.35
C GLY A 7 24.85 14.25 -29.54
N HIS A 8 23.79 13.44 -29.52
CA HIS A 8 22.78 13.45 -30.59
C HIS A 8 21.92 14.72 -30.54
N ASP A 9 21.57 15.26 -31.70
CA ASP A 9 20.66 16.41 -31.81
C ASP A 9 19.20 15.95 -31.91
N THR A 10 18.39 16.40 -30.95
CA THR A 10 16.97 16.10 -30.87
C THR A 10 16.13 17.35 -31.15
N LYS A 11 15.09 17.22 -31.97
CA LYS A 11 14.14 18.32 -32.24
C LYS A 11 13.28 18.62 -31.00
N VAL A 12 13.13 19.90 -30.67
CA VAL A 12 12.23 20.34 -29.59
C VAL A 12 10.79 20.32 -30.11
N ILE A 13 9.89 19.61 -29.42
CA ILE A 13 8.47 19.56 -29.78
C ILE A 13 7.80 20.92 -29.58
N PRO A 14 6.77 21.28 -30.38
CA PRO A 14 6.12 22.59 -30.29
C PRO A 14 5.61 22.95 -28.89
N GLU A 15 5.06 21.97 -28.16
CA GLU A 15 4.50 22.15 -26.82
C GLU A 15 5.59 22.45 -25.75
N TYR A 16 6.83 22.08 -26.02
CA TYR A 16 7.99 22.28 -25.14
C TYR A 16 8.89 23.44 -25.60
N PHE A 17 8.55 24.09 -26.72
CA PHE A 17 9.39 25.13 -27.30
C PHE A 17 9.42 26.39 -26.40
N CYS A 18 10.62 26.93 -26.20
CA CYS A 18 10.83 28.24 -25.58
C CYS A 18 11.96 28.96 -26.32
N LYS A 19 11.87 30.29 -26.38
CA LYS A 19 12.92 31.12 -26.96
C LYS A 19 14.16 31.13 -26.06
N LEU A 20 15.31 31.35 -26.68
CA LEU A 20 16.57 31.58 -25.99
C LEU A 20 16.74 33.09 -25.79
N ASP A 21 17.23 33.49 -24.62
CA ASP A 21 17.74 34.84 -24.35
C ASP A 21 19.27 34.86 -24.51
N LEU A 22 19.91 36.02 -24.49
CA LEU A 22 21.37 36.13 -24.36
C LEU A 22 21.75 35.78 -22.91
N PRO A 23 22.57 34.75 -22.61
CA PRO A 23 23.59 34.08 -23.44
C PRO A 23 23.18 32.67 -23.94
N GLU A 24 22.23 32.59 -24.87
CA GLU A 24 21.62 31.35 -25.40
C GLU A 24 20.96 30.47 -24.33
N GLN A 25 20.51 31.07 -23.24
CA GLN A 25 19.81 30.37 -22.17
C GLN A 25 18.30 30.37 -22.42
N ARG A 26 17.64 29.24 -22.14
CA ARG A 26 16.18 29.18 -22.22
C ARG A 26 15.55 30.15 -21.21
N MET A 27 14.59 30.96 -21.68
CA MET A 27 13.89 31.91 -20.81
C MET A 27 13.08 31.24 -19.70
N ASP A 28 12.62 30.00 -19.93
CA ASP A 28 11.81 29.23 -18.99
C ASP A 28 12.63 28.40 -17.99
N LEU A 29 13.96 28.51 -17.99
CA LEU A 29 14.86 27.70 -17.16
C LEU A 29 14.47 27.74 -15.68
N ALA A 30 14.28 28.93 -15.10
CA ALA A 30 13.95 29.08 -13.68
C ALA A 30 12.55 28.60 -13.32
N SER A 31 11.65 28.50 -14.30
CA SER A 31 10.26 28.04 -14.10
C SER A 31 10.08 26.53 -14.28
N ARG A 32 11.09 25.83 -14.80
CA ARG A 32 11.03 24.40 -15.13
C ARG A 32 11.96 23.61 -14.22
N THR A 33 11.37 22.83 -13.33
CA THR A 33 12.12 22.03 -12.35
C THR A 33 13.07 21.05 -13.04
N GLU A 34 12.65 20.45 -14.16
CA GLU A 34 13.43 19.47 -14.91
C GLU A 34 14.68 20.03 -15.59
N LEU A 35 14.75 21.35 -15.74
CA LEU A 35 15.91 22.04 -16.29
C LEU A 35 16.80 22.66 -15.20
N LEU A 36 16.26 22.87 -14.00
CA LEU A 36 16.93 23.58 -12.91
C LEU A 36 17.57 22.66 -11.87
N TYR A 37 16.95 21.50 -11.59
CA TYR A 37 17.35 20.61 -10.50
C TYR A 37 17.86 19.26 -11.00
N GLY A 38 18.78 18.66 -10.25
CA GLY A 38 19.32 17.32 -10.55
C GLY A 38 18.38 16.15 -10.22
N ALA A 39 17.32 16.40 -9.44
CA ALA A 39 16.31 15.41 -9.07
C ALA A 39 14.91 16.02 -9.18
N VAL A 40 14.04 15.35 -9.94
CA VAL A 40 12.67 15.79 -10.24
C VAL A 40 11.75 14.59 -10.42
N GLU A 41 10.44 14.83 -10.30
CA GLU A 41 9.40 13.84 -10.59
C GLU A 41 8.65 14.20 -11.87
N PHE A 42 8.38 13.20 -12.71
CA PHE A 42 7.58 13.37 -13.92
C PHE A 42 6.25 12.63 -13.80
N ARG A 43 5.18 13.28 -14.26
CA ARG A 43 3.93 12.59 -14.52
C ARG A 43 4.08 11.76 -15.79
N VAL A 44 4.11 10.44 -15.64
CA VAL A 44 4.20 9.51 -16.78
C VAL A 44 2.86 9.34 -17.49
N THR A 45 2.94 9.04 -18.79
CA THR A 45 1.79 8.74 -19.65
C THR A 45 1.42 7.24 -19.58
N LYS A 46 0.31 6.85 -20.21
CA LYS A 46 -0.23 5.48 -20.12
C LYS A 46 0.71 4.42 -20.69
N GLU A 47 1.60 4.79 -21.61
CA GLU A 47 2.57 3.89 -22.22
C GLU A 47 3.58 3.31 -21.19
N TYR A 48 3.74 3.98 -20.04
CA TYR A 48 4.58 3.50 -18.93
C TYR A 48 3.85 2.52 -17.99
N SER A 49 2.62 2.09 -18.31
CA SER A 49 1.82 1.23 -17.44
C SER A 49 1.07 0.16 -18.23
N VAL A 50 1.35 -1.11 -17.92
CA VAL A 50 0.63 -2.27 -18.52
C VAL A 50 -0.82 -2.34 -18.06
N ARG A 51 -1.11 -1.83 -16.85
CA ARG A 51 -2.45 -1.76 -16.25
C ARG A 51 -2.61 -0.46 -15.46
N PRO A 52 -3.85 0.00 -15.22
CA PRO A 52 -4.09 1.15 -14.34
C PRO A 52 -3.46 0.92 -12.96
N PRO A 53 -2.91 1.97 -12.32
CA PRO A 53 -2.43 1.86 -10.95
C PRO A 53 -3.59 1.47 -10.04
N LEU A 54 -3.40 0.41 -9.26
CA LEU A 54 -4.35 -0.03 -8.25
C LEU A 54 -3.93 0.55 -6.89
N PRO A 55 -4.89 0.87 -6.00
CA PRO A 55 -4.57 1.18 -4.62
C PRO A 55 -3.75 0.06 -3.96
N PRO A 56 -2.91 0.40 -2.97
CA PRO A 56 -2.10 -0.59 -2.28
C PRO A 56 -2.96 -1.63 -1.55
N THR A 57 -2.44 -2.86 -1.48
CA THR A 57 -3.02 -3.94 -0.68
C THR A 57 -2.06 -4.29 0.44
N TYR A 58 -2.56 -4.33 1.67
CA TYR A 58 -1.78 -4.64 2.87
C TYR A 58 -2.21 -5.98 3.45
N VAL A 59 -1.26 -6.79 3.86
CA VAL A 59 -1.53 -8.05 4.56
C VAL A 59 -0.77 -8.04 5.87
N PHE A 60 -1.48 -8.17 6.98
CA PHE A 60 -0.90 -8.24 8.31
C PHE A 60 -0.85 -9.70 8.78
N ALA A 61 0.36 -10.15 9.07
CA ALA A 61 0.65 -11.42 9.72
C ALA A 61 0.96 -11.14 11.18
N ILE A 62 0.14 -11.62 12.11
CA ILE A 62 0.26 -11.32 13.54
C ILE A 62 0.70 -12.57 14.29
N ASP A 63 1.82 -12.50 15.00
CA ASP A 63 2.31 -13.59 15.84
C ASP A 63 1.38 -13.77 17.06
N ALA A 64 0.74 -14.94 17.15
CA ALA A 64 -0.12 -15.37 18.26
C ALA A 64 0.51 -16.51 19.08
N SER A 65 1.84 -16.66 19.02
CA SER A 65 2.58 -17.58 19.88
C SER A 65 2.46 -17.20 21.35
N TRP A 66 2.68 -18.20 22.22
CA TRP A 66 2.64 -18.00 23.67
C TRP A 66 3.52 -16.84 24.15
N ASN A 67 4.73 -16.70 23.59
CA ASN A 67 5.63 -15.60 23.94
C ASN A 67 5.04 -14.24 23.54
N SER A 68 4.46 -14.13 22.34
CA SER A 68 3.84 -12.88 21.87
C SER A 68 2.70 -12.43 22.79
N ILE A 69 1.91 -13.37 23.29
CA ILE A 69 0.80 -13.11 24.21
C ILE A 69 1.33 -12.72 25.60
N GLN A 70 2.22 -13.53 26.17
CA GLN A 70 2.75 -13.32 27.53
C GLN A 70 3.47 -11.98 27.68
N PHE A 71 4.23 -11.56 26.67
CA PHE A 71 4.94 -10.29 26.68
C PHE A 71 4.10 -9.12 26.15
N GLY A 72 2.82 -9.33 25.84
CA GLY A 72 1.89 -8.29 25.39
C GLY A 72 2.16 -7.76 23.98
N VAL A 73 3.00 -8.45 23.19
CA VAL A 73 3.35 -8.07 21.81
C VAL A 73 2.12 -8.11 20.92
N LEU A 74 1.31 -9.18 21.00
CA LEU A 74 0.09 -9.31 20.21
C LEU A 74 -0.88 -8.15 20.47
N ARG A 75 -1.09 -7.79 21.75
CA ARG A 75 -1.96 -6.68 22.14
C ARG A 75 -1.47 -5.35 21.55
N ASN A 76 -0.19 -5.04 21.72
CA ASN A 76 0.40 -3.80 21.20
C ASN A 76 0.38 -3.77 19.67
N ALA A 77 0.67 -4.89 19.00
CA ALA A 77 0.67 -4.98 17.54
C ALA A 77 -0.72 -4.68 16.98
N VAL A 78 -1.76 -5.28 17.54
CA VAL A 78 -3.15 -5.05 17.15
C VAL A 78 -3.59 -3.60 17.36
N GLU A 79 -3.22 -2.98 18.48
CA GLU A 79 -3.51 -1.57 18.75
C GLU A 79 -2.82 -0.64 17.73
N VAL A 80 -1.53 -0.89 17.43
CA VAL A 80 -0.77 -0.11 16.44
C VAL A 80 -1.32 -0.32 15.03
N ILE A 81 -1.65 -1.56 14.64
CA ILE A 81 -2.26 -1.85 13.34
C ILE A 81 -3.56 -1.06 13.19
N ARG A 82 -4.44 -1.08 14.21
CA ARG A 82 -5.67 -0.29 14.19
C ARG A 82 -5.41 1.21 13.97
N GLY A 83 -4.41 1.75 14.65
CA GLY A 83 -3.97 3.13 14.47
C GLY A 83 -3.50 3.42 13.05
N LEU A 84 -2.64 2.57 12.47
CA LEU A 84 -2.17 2.70 11.09
C LEU A 84 -3.29 2.65 10.05
N LEU A 85 -4.32 1.82 10.31
CA LEU A 85 -5.45 1.67 9.40
C LEU A 85 -6.35 2.92 9.38
N TYR A 86 -6.63 3.53 10.54
CA TYR A 86 -7.73 4.50 10.68
C TYR A 86 -7.41 5.81 11.43
N GLU A 87 -6.32 5.92 12.17
CA GLU A 87 -6.03 7.12 12.98
C GLU A 87 -5.41 8.27 12.18
N ARG A 88 -5.81 9.49 12.57
CA ARG A 88 -5.70 10.71 11.76
C ARG A 88 -4.33 11.38 11.77
N GLU A 89 -3.44 11.06 12.72
CA GLU A 89 -2.11 11.70 12.79
C GLU A 89 -1.15 11.21 11.69
N THR A 90 -1.39 10.00 11.13
CA THR A 90 -0.64 9.41 10.01
C THR A 90 -1.43 9.37 8.70
N GLY A 91 -2.67 9.89 8.69
CA GLY A 91 -3.53 9.99 7.50
C GLY A 91 -4.34 8.75 7.15
N GLY A 92 -4.23 7.65 7.92
CA GLY A 92 -4.80 6.35 7.57
C GLY A 92 -4.34 5.84 6.20
N LEU A 93 -4.77 4.65 5.80
CA LEU A 93 -4.44 4.15 4.47
C LEU A 93 -5.38 4.77 3.41
N PRO A 94 -4.89 5.01 2.17
CA PRO A 94 -5.69 5.67 1.15
C PRO A 94 -6.99 4.92 0.83
N LYS A 95 -8.02 5.64 0.37
CA LYS A 95 -9.28 5.01 -0.06
C LYS A 95 -9.05 4.01 -1.21
N GLY A 96 -9.83 2.94 -1.21
CA GLY A 96 -9.66 1.80 -2.13
C GLY A 96 -8.53 0.85 -1.75
N SER A 97 -7.77 1.12 -0.68
CA SER A 97 -6.81 0.17 -0.16
C SER A 97 -7.52 -1.09 0.31
N ARG A 98 -6.92 -2.24 0.01
CA ARG A 98 -7.41 -3.53 0.49
C ARG A 98 -6.56 -4.02 1.66
N VAL A 99 -7.19 -4.72 2.60
CA VAL A 99 -6.52 -5.30 3.75
C VAL A 99 -6.88 -6.77 3.92
N GLY A 100 -5.91 -7.57 4.34
CA GLY A 100 -6.11 -8.92 4.87
C GLY A 100 -5.33 -9.09 6.18
N ILE A 101 -5.88 -9.89 7.09
CA ILE A 101 -5.28 -10.16 8.40
C ILE A 101 -5.28 -11.67 8.61
N PHE A 102 -4.16 -12.21 9.09
CA PHE A 102 -4.08 -13.56 9.62
C PHE A 102 -3.19 -13.58 10.86
N THR A 103 -3.44 -14.51 11.76
CA THR A 103 -2.52 -14.82 12.86
C THR A 103 -1.75 -16.10 12.57
N PHE A 104 -0.62 -16.29 13.25
CA PHE A 104 0.12 -17.54 13.18
C PHE A 104 0.73 -17.91 14.52
N ASP A 105 0.78 -19.21 14.76
CA ASP A 105 1.47 -19.86 15.86
C ASP A 105 2.08 -21.19 15.34
N ASN A 106 1.64 -22.35 15.83
CA ASN A 106 1.89 -23.64 15.19
C ASN A 106 1.02 -23.85 13.93
N ASN A 107 -0.08 -23.11 13.79
CA ASN A 107 -0.98 -23.12 12.64
C ASN A 107 -1.14 -21.68 12.10
N ILE A 108 -1.72 -21.53 10.92
CA ILE A 108 -2.11 -20.23 10.39
C ILE A 108 -3.63 -20.07 10.56
N GLN A 109 -4.08 -18.92 11.07
CA GLN A 109 -5.51 -18.60 11.17
C GLN A 109 -5.83 -17.42 10.25
N PHE A 110 -6.53 -17.71 9.15
CA PHE A 110 -7.05 -16.70 8.22
C PHE A 110 -8.40 -16.17 8.73
N TYR A 111 -8.67 -14.88 8.46
CA TYR A 111 -9.95 -14.26 8.82
C TYR A 111 -10.74 -13.83 7.59
N ASN A 112 -12.01 -14.21 7.53
CA ASN A 112 -12.98 -13.67 6.59
C ASN A 112 -13.50 -12.32 7.13
N LEU A 113 -13.27 -11.26 6.36
CA LEU A 113 -13.53 -9.88 6.75
C LEU A 113 -14.61 -9.22 5.89
N GLN A 114 -15.47 -10.01 5.23
CA GLN A 114 -16.54 -9.48 4.39
C GLN A 114 -17.47 -8.54 5.16
N THR A 115 -17.86 -7.43 4.52
CA THR A 115 -18.73 -6.39 5.07
C THR A 115 -20.11 -6.90 5.52
N ALA A 116 -20.58 -7.99 4.91
CA ALA A 116 -21.86 -8.63 5.25
C ALA A 116 -21.84 -9.35 6.61
N LEU A 117 -20.65 -9.64 7.15
CA LEU A 117 -20.50 -10.33 8.43
C LEU A 117 -20.64 -9.34 9.60
N GLN A 118 -21.26 -9.79 10.69
CA GLN A 118 -21.27 -9.02 11.95
C GLN A 118 -20.01 -9.26 12.79
N GLN A 119 -19.42 -10.46 12.66
CA GLN A 119 -18.19 -10.89 13.33
C GLN A 119 -17.30 -11.62 12.31
N PRO A 120 -15.96 -11.52 12.45
CA PRO A 120 -15.03 -12.21 11.57
C PRO A 120 -15.14 -13.73 11.72
N GLU A 121 -15.10 -14.47 10.62
CA GLU A 121 -15.00 -15.93 10.64
C GLU A 121 -13.53 -16.36 10.55
N MET A 122 -13.11 -17.30 11.39
CA MET A 122 -11.73 -17.79 11.43
C MET A 122 -11.63 -19.13 10.70
N LEU A 123 -10.64 -19.27 9.82
CA LEU A 123 -10.26 -20.51 9.15
C LEU A 123 -8.84 -20.91 9.56
N VAL A 124 -8.72 -22.03 10.28
CA VAL A 124 -7.43 -22.57 10.72
C VAL A 124 -6.86 -23.50 9.66
N VAL A 125 -5.62 -23.23 9.24
CA VAL A 125 -4.87 -24.01 8.26
C VAL A 125 -3.63 -24.59 8.95
N SER A 126 -3.62 -25.91 9.10
CA SER A 126 -2.53 -26.65 9.73
C SER A 126 -1.54 -27.25 8.73
N ASN A 127 -1.95 -27.43 7.46
CA ASN A 127 -1.09 -27.96 6.40
C ASN A 127 -0.66 -26.83 5.47
N MET A 128 0.65 -26.54 5.45
CA MET A 128 1.19 -25.47 4.60
C MET A 128 1.10 -25.78 3.10
N ASN A 129 0.87 -27.04 2.71
CA ASN A 129 0.71 -27.41 1.30
C ASN A 129 -0.68 -27.06 0.73
N ASP A 130 -1.69 -26.80 1.57
CA ASP A 130 -3.08 -26.57 1.16
C ASP A 130 -3.52 -25.09 1.31
N ILE A 131 -2.57 -24.17 1.54
CA ILE A 131 -2.86 -22.75 1.82
C ILE A 131 -3.65 -22.08 0.67
N SER A 132 -3.35 -22.42 -0.59
CA SER A 132 -3.95 -21.77 -1.76
C SER A 132 -5.45 -22.04 -1.93
N ALA A 133 -5.96 -23.16 -1.42
CA ALA A 133 -7.39 -23.50 -1.52
C ALA A 133 -8.23 -22.79 -0.45
N SER A 134 -7.61 -22.51 0.70
CA SER A 134 -8.24 -21.92 1.90
C SER A 134 -8.34 -20.39 1.86
N LEU A 135 -7.50 -19.73 1.07
CA LEU A 135 -7.58 -18.29 0.77
C LEU A 135 -8.75 -18.00 -0.19
N SER A 136 -9.97 -18.28 0.25
CA SER A 136 -11.20 -17.98 -0.49
C SER A 136 -11.59 -16.50 -0.42
N LYS A 137 -12.68 -16.15 -1.13
CA LYS A 137 -13.34 -14.84 -1.08
C LYS A 137 -13.50 -14.37 0.38
N GLY A 138 -13.04 -13.16 0.67
CA GLY A 138 -13.25 -12.52 1.97
C GLY A 138 -12.00 -12.29 2.82
N PHE A 139 -10.85 -12.86 2.44
CA PHE A 139 -9.58 -12.54 3.11
C PHE A 139 -9.10 -11.12 2.81
N LEU A 140 -9.07 -10.75 1.53
CA LEU A 140 -8.74 -9.38 1.09
C LEU A 140 -10.03 -8.57 0.90
N VAL A 141 -10.23 -7.54 1.69
CA VAL A 141 -11.44 -6.69 1.64
C VAL A 141 -11.10 -5.22 1.53
N ASP A 142 -12.05 -4.40 1.11
CA ASP A 142 -11.87 -2.94 1.16
C ASP A 142 -11.77 -2.49 2.63
N LEU A 143 -10.72 -1.73 2.94
CA LEU A 143 -10.41 -1.31 4.29
C LEU A 143 -11.52 -0.47 4.94
N TRP A 144 -12.16 0.38 4.14
CA TRP A 144 -13.12 1.36 4.62
C TRP A 144 -14.52 0.77 4.70
N GLU A 145 -14.89 -0.06 3.73
CA GLU A 145 -16.18 -0.75 3.75
C GLU A 145 -16.25 -1.80 4.88
N SER A 146 -15.17 -2.56 5.09
CA SER A 146 -15.11 -3.62 6.11
C SER A 146 -14.68 -3.14 7.51
N ARG A 147 -14.64 -1.82 7.75
CA ARG A 147 -14.09 -1.25 8.98
C ARG A 147 -14.64 -1.87 10.26
N LYS A 148 -15.96 -2.03 10.35
CA LYS A 148 -16.61 -2.59 11.55
C LYS A 148 -16.09 -4.00 11.86
N VAL A 149 -15.98 -4.86 10.85
CA VAL A 149 -15.54 -6.25 11.01
C VAL A 149 -14.06 -6.32 11.36
N ILE A 150 -13.26 -5.46 10.74
CA ILE A 150 -11.81 -5.35 11.00
C ILE A 150 -11.56 -4.87 12.43
N GLU A 151 -12.21 -3.80 12.89
CA GLU A 151 -12.08 -3.31 14.26
C GLU A 151 -12.56 -4.35 15.28
N ASN A 152 -13.65 -5.08 14.98
CA ASN A 152 -14.13 -6.19 15.82
C ASN A 152 -13.09 -7.31 15.93
N LEU A 153 -12.46 -7.71 14.82
CA LEU A 153 -11.38 -8.69 14.84
C LEU A 153 -10.24 -8.20 15.73
N LEU A 154 -9.70 -7.01 15.44
CA LEU A 154 -8.57 -6.46 16.17
C LEU A 154 -8.88 -6.37 17.67
N ASN A 155 -10.02 -5.82 18.07
CA ASN A 155 -10.39 -5.75 19.48
C ASN A 155 -10.56 -7.13 20.14
N GLY A 156 -10.97 -8.15 19.39
CA GLY A 156 -11.19 -9.51 19.88
C GLY A 156 -9.90 -10.33 20.04
N LEU A 157 -8.90 -10.12 19.18
CA LEU A 157 -7.69 -10.96 19.13
C LEU A 157 -6.98 -11.13 20.48
N PRO A 158 -6.74 -10.10 21.29
CA PRO A 158 -6.05 -10.26 22.58
C PRO A 158 -6.80 -11.10 23.61
N SER A 159 -8.10 -11.33 23.41
CA SER A 159 -8.95 -12.16 24.30
C SER A 159 -9.18 -13.58 23.78
N GLN A 160 -8.80 -13.85 22.53
CA GLN A 160 -9.01 -15.15 21.87
C GLN A 160 -7.86 -16.13 22.13
N PHE A 161 -6.70 -15.65 22.57
CA PHE A 161 -5.49 -16.43 22.80
C PHE A 161 -4.94 -16.26 24.22
#